data_AF-A0A3E0WE02-F1
#
_entry.id   AF-A0A3E0WE02-F1
#
_cell.length_a   1.000
_cell.length_b   1.000
_cell.length_c   1.000
_cell.angle_alpha   90.00
_cell.angle_beta   90.00
_cell.angle_gamma   90.00
#
_symmetry.space_group_name_H-M   'P 1'
#
loop_
_entity.id
_entity.type
_entity.pdbx_description
1 polymer ?
#
loop_
_entity_poly.entity_id
_entity_poly.type
_entity_poly.pdbx_seq_one_letter_code
_entity_poly.pdbx_strand_id
1 'polypeptide(L)' 'MTVTSIDIDPVELRTARALAGASSNRETVDLALKTLIAIRRQPDVVSRIIAREFSTEQLDPGTVAPRGD' A
#
# COMPACT_ATOMS: atom_id res chain seq x y z
N MET A 1 -20.15 -2.11 -15.82
CA MET A 1 -18.87 -2.70 -15.40
C MET A 1 -18.19 -3.24 -16.65
N THR A 2 -17.05 -2.67 -17.05
CA THR A 2 -16.35 -3.10 -18.25
C THR A 2 -15.64 -4.42 -17.97
N VAL A 3 -15.91 -5.45 -18.77
CA VAL A 3 -15.26 -6.76 -18.66
C VAL A 3 -14.21 -6.84 -19.75
N THR A 4 -12.95 -7.01 -19.34
CA THR A 4 -11.83 -7.22 -20.25
C THR A 4 -11.40 -8.67 -20.13
N SER A 5 -11.25 -9.35 -21.26
CA SER A 5 -10.70 -10.71 -21.30
C SER A 5 -9.18 -10.63 -21.41
N ILE A 6 -8.48 -11.39 -20.58
CA ILE A 6 -7.02 -11.49 -20.55
C ILE A 6 -6.65 -12.96 -20.31
N ASP A 7 -5.73 -13.46 -21.12
CA ASP A 7 -5.18 -14.80 -20.96
C ASP A 7 -4.09 -14.78 -19.89
N ILE A 8 -4.24 -15.65 -18.89
CA ILE A 8 -3.30 -15.85 -17.79
C ILE A 8 -3.12 -17.35 -17.63
N ASP A 9 -1.89 -17.78 -17.39
CA ASP A 9 -1.62 -19.18 -17.09
C ASP A 9 -2.49 -19.62 -15.88
N PRO A 10 -3.35 -20.64 -16.05
CA PRO A 10 -4.27 -21.06 -15.01
C PRO A 10 -3.57 -21.70 -13.80
N VAL A 11 -2.36 -22.25 -13.96
CA VAL A 11 -1.52 -22.75 -12.87
C VAL A 11 -0.99 -21.58 -12.04
N GLU A 12 -0.42 -20.57 -12.69
CA GLU A 12 0.08 -19.37 -12.00
C GLU A 12 -1.05 -18.64 -11.27
N LEU A 13 -2.21 -18.50 -11.90
CA LEU A 13 -3.36 -17.82 -11.31
C LEU A 13 -3.90 -18.55 -10.08
N ARG A 14 -3.91 -19.90 -10.08
CA ARG A 14 -4.28 -20.69 -8.90
C ARG A 14 -3.28 -20.52 -7.78
N THR A 15 -1.98 -20.55 -8.08
CA THR A 15 -0.91 -20.34 -7.10
C THR A 15 -1.01 -18.95 -6.48
N ALA A 16 -1.15 -17.92 -7.31
CA ALA A 16 -1.32 -16.53 -6.86
C ALA A 16 -2.55 -16.36 -5.98
N ARG A 17 -3.68 -16.98 -6.34
CA ARG A 17 -4.92 -16.94 -5.53
C ARG A 17 -4.71 -17.56 -4.16
N ALA A 18 -4.03 -18.70 -4.09
CA ALA A 18 -3.72 -19.37 -2.82
C ALA A 18 -2.81 -18.50 -1.93
N LEU A 19 -1.75 -17.92 -2.51
CA LEU A 19 -0.80 -17.06 -1.78
C LEU A 19 -1.44 -15.75 -1.31
N ALA A 20 -2.34 -15.18 -2.12
CA ALA A 20 -3.06 -13.95 -1.79
C ALA A 20 -4.23 -14.16 -0.81
N GLY A 21 -4.64 -15.41 -0.56
CA GLY A 21 -5.86 -15.71 0.20
C GLY A 21 -7.15 -15.20 -0.47
N ALA A 22 -7.14 -15.03 -1.79
CA ALA A 22 -8.24 -14.40 -2.52
C ALA A 22 -9.39 -15.38 -2.83
N SER A 23 -10.62 -14.88 -2.74
CA SER A 23 -11.84 -15.64 -2.98
C SER A 23 -12.12 -15.88 -4.46
N SER A 24 -11.54 -15.08 -5.37
CA SER A 24 -11.75 -15.20 -6.82
C SER A 24 -10.52 -14.79 -7.65
N ASN A 25 -10.45 -15.27 -8.89
CA ASN A 25 -9.39 -14.87 -9.84
C ASN A 25 -9.37 -13.36 -10.09
N ARG A 26 -10.55 -12.74 -10.18
CA ARG A 26 -10.66 -11.29 -10.36
C ARG A 26 -10.07 -10.53 -9.17
N GLU A 27 -10.35 -10.99 -7.96
CA GLU A 27 -9.79 -10.40 -6.74
C GLU A 27 -8.27 -10.58 -6.67
N THR A 28 -7.76 -11.76 -7.05
CA THR A 28 -6.31 -11.99 -7.16
C THR A 28 -5.63 -10.97 -8.08
N VAL A 29 -6.19 -10.76 -9.27
CA VAL A 29 -5.63 -9.82 -10.26
C VAL A 29 -5.72 -8.36 -9.77
N ASP A 30 -6.83 -7.99 -9.13
CA ASP A 30 -6.99 -6.65 -8.54
C ASP A 30 -5.97 -6.39 -7.44
N LEU A 31 -5.76 -7.35 -6.54
CA LEU A 31 -4.77 -7.24 -5.46
C LEU A 31 -3.34 -7.14 -6.02
N ALA A 32 -3.01 -7.97 -7.01
CA ALA A 32 -1.71 -7.95 -7.66
C ALA A 32 -1.43 -6.58 -8.31
N LEU A 33 -2.41 -6.04 -9.04
CA LEU A 33 -2.28 -4.75 -9.71
C LEU A 33 -2.12 -3.59 -8.70
N LYS A 34 -2.92 -3.58 -7.63
CA LYS A 34 -2.80 -2.59 -6.54
C LYS A 34 -1.44 -2.65 -5.87
N THR A 35 -0.95 -3.84 -5.59
CA THR A 35 0.36 -4.06 -4.97
C THR A 35 1.48 -3.57 -5.88
N LEU A 36 1.43 -3.89 -7.17
CA LEU A 36 2.42 -3.44 -8.15
C LEU A 36 2.45 -1.91 -8.29
N ILE A 37 1.28 -1.27 -8.32
CA ILE A 37 1.17 0.19 -8.35
C ILE A 37 1.75 0.79 -7.07
N ALA A 38 1.44 0.21 -5.91
CA ALA A 38 1.96 0.68 -4.63
C ALA A 38 3.49 0.60 -4.58
N ILE A 39 4.08 -0.53 -4.99
CA ILE A 39 5.53 -0.73 -5.07
C ILE A 39 6.17 0.31 -6.01
N ARG A 40 5.59 0.55 -7.19
CA ARG A 40 6.12 1.57 -8.11
C ARG A 40 5.97 3.01 -7.62
N ARG A 41 5.05 3.29 -6.70
CA ARG A 41 4.87 4.62 -6.09
C ARG A 41 5.75 4.85 -4.86
N GLN A 42 6.35 3.80 -4.30
CA GLN A 42 7.20 3.93 -3.12
C GLN A 42 8.44 4.83 -3.29
N PRO A 43 9.12 4.93 -4.47
CA PRO A 43 10.24 5.85 -4.62
C PRO A 43 9.83 7.29 -4.29
N ASP A 44 8.70 7.77 -4.81
CA ASP A 44 8.23 9.15 -4.60
C ASP A 44 7.73 9.40 -3.17
N VAL A 45 7.08 8.41 -2.54
CA VAL A 45 6.56 8.55 -1.18
C VAL A 45 7.69 8.53 -0.15
N VAL A 46 8.67 7.64 -0.30
CA VAL A 46 9.84 7.59 0.57
C VAL A 46 10.66 8.87 0.44
N SER A 47 10.84 9.40 -0.79
CA SER A 47 11.50 10.70 -0.99
C SER A 47 10.81 11.85 -0.26
N ARG A 48 9.47 11.87 -0.18
CA ARG A 48 8.72 12.90 0.58
C ARG A 48 8.86 12.77 2.10
N ILE A 49 9.02 11.55 2.61
CA ILE A 49 9.24 11.32 4.06
C ILE A 49 10.66 11.75 4.45
N ILE A 50 11.66 11.38 3.64
CA ILE A 50 13.06 11.76 3.88
C ILE A 50 13.26 13.27 3.70
N ALA A 51 12.63 13.89 2.71
CA ALA A 51 12.71 15.33 2.47
C ALA A 51 11.87 16.17 3.45
N ARG A 52 11.25 15.55 4.46
CA ARG A 52 10.46 16.28 5.45
C ARG A 52 11.39 16.94 6.46
N GLU A 53 11.54 18.26 6.33
CA GLU A 53 12.17 19.07 7.37
C GLU A 53 11.18 19.27 8.52
N PHE A 54 11.65 19.00 9.74
CA PHE A 54 10.92 19.28 10.97
C PHE A 54 11.34 20.67 11.47
N SER A 55 10.38 21.49 11.90
CA SER A 55 10.73 22.75 12.55
C SER A 55 11.25 22.48 13.96
N THR A 56 12.08 23.38 14.49
CA THR A 56 12.72 23.23 15.82
C THR A 56 11.69 23.00 16.93
N GLU A 57 10.51 23.60 16.82
CA GLU A 57 9.40 23.49 17.76
C GLU A 57 8.71 22.11 17.72
N GLN A 58 8.87 21.36 16.63
CA GLN A 58 8.33 20.00 16.48
C GLN A 58 9.29 18.93 17.01
N LEU A 59 10.58 19.27 17.10
CA LEU A 59 11.62 18.38 17.62
C LEU A 59 11.73 18.46 19.15
N ASP A 60 11.40 19.61 19.74
CA ASP A 60 11.31 19.81 21.19
C ASP A 60 9.91 20.30 21.60
N PRO A 61 8.88 19.43 21.45
CA PRO A 61 7.55 19.79 21.90
C PRO A 61 7.56 19.86 23.44
N GLY A 62 7.37 21.06 23.98
CA GLY A 62 7.28 21.28 25.42
C GLY A 62 6.23 20.35 26.07
N THR A 63 6.60 19.74 27.19
CA THR A 63 5.74 18.78 27.90
C THR A 63 4.45 19.44 28.38
N VAL A 64 3.30 18.95 27.91
CA VAL A 64 1.99 19.38 28.41
C VAL A 64 1.63 18.53 29.63
N ALA A 65 1.50 19.15 30.79
CA ALA A 65 1.02 18.48 31.99
C ALA A 65 -0.48 18.12 31.83
N PRO A 66 -0.91 16.91 32.26
CA PRO A 66 -2.30 16.51 32.19
C PRO A 66 -3.18 17.48 32.99
N ARG A 67 -4.28 17.93 32.38
CA ARG A 67 -5.28 18.77 33.05
C ARG A 67 -6.04 17.88 34.03
N GLY A 68 -5.85 18.09 35.33
CA GLY A 68 -6.67 17.46 36.35
C GLY A 68 -8.05 18.10 36.34
N ASP A 69 -9.08 17.29 36.08
CA ASP A 69 -10.46 17.54 36.53
C ASP A 69 -10.65 16.93 37.92
#